data_AF-A0A2E9DTL9-F1
#
_entry.id   AF-A0A2E9DTL9-F1
#
_cell.length_a   1.000
_cell.length_b   1.000
_cell.length_c   1.000
_cell.angle_alpha   90.00
_cell.angle_beta   90.00
_cell.angle_gamma   90.00
#
_symmetry.space_group_name_H-M   'P 1'
#
loop_
_entity.id
_entity.type
_entity.pdbx_description
1 polymer ?
#
loop_
_entity_poly.entity_id
_entity_poly.type
_entity_poly.pdbx_seq_one_letter_code
_entity_poly.pdbx_strand_id
1 'polypeptide(L)' 'MARSQETFNKKQREKKRMEKKKLKKEKRENRKNDEKSGVEIDWSSAPENKTLSSNELESRKKQKENNSNKNQ' A
#
# COMPACT_ATOMS: atom_id res chain seq x y z
N MET A 1 -15.53 28.91 27.49
CA MET A 1 -14.44 29.13 26.51
C MET A 1 -14.94 30.06 25.44
N ALA A 2 -14.43 31.30 25.35
CA ALA A 2 -14.83 32.24 24.32
C ALA A 2 -14.35 31.75 22.94
N ARG A 3 -15.24 31.74 21.94
CA ARG A 3 -14.88 31.40 20.56
C ARG A 3 -14.03 32.52 19.98
N SER A 4 -12.87 32.18 19.39
CA SER A 4 -12.00 33.19 18.77
C SER A 4 -12.70 33.83 17.57
N GLN A 5 -12.60 35.15 17.42
CA GLN A 5 -13.15 35.87 16.27
C GLN A 5 -12.62 35.28 14.96
N GLU A 6 -13.54 35.02 14.03
CA GLU A 6 -13.23 34.49 12.72
C GLU A 6 -12.80 35.65 11.80
N THR A 7 -11.53 35.65 11.39
CA THR A 7 -10.99 36.67 10.48
C THR A 7 -10.96 36.15 9.05
N PHE A 8 -10.92 37.04 8.06
CA PHE A 8 -10.80 36.66 6.65
C PHE A 8 -9.62 35.71 6.39
N ASN A 9 -8.48 35.95 7.03
CA ASN A 9 -7.30 35.08 6.91
C ASN A 9 -7.53 33.68 7.49
N LYS A 10 -8.31 33.56 8.59
CA LYS A 10 -8.70 32.26 9.15
C LYS A 10 -9.60 31.50 8.16
N LYS A 11 -10.59 32.18 7.57
CA LYS A 11 -11.48 31.61 6.53
C LYS A 11 -10.70 31.12 5.31
N GLN A 12 -9.76 31.92 4.81
CA GLN A 12 -8.90 31.53 3.68
C GLN A 12 -8.00 30.34 4.01
N ARG A 13 -7.44 30.30 5.22
CA ARG A 13 -6.62 29.17 5.68
C ARG A 13 -7.44 27.88 5.78
N GLU A 14 -8.67 27.99 6.28
CA GLU A 14 -9.59 26.85 6.39
C GLU A 14 -10.03 26.36 5.01
N LYS A 15 -10.37 27.27 4.09
CA LYS A 15 -10.66 26.93 2.68
C LYS A 15 -9.51 26.14 2.04
N LYS A 16 -8.27 26.62 2.17
CA LYS A 16 -7.07 25.92 1.67
C LYS A 16 -6.86 24.55 2.32
N ARG A 17 -7.18 24.40 3.62
CA ARG A 17 -7.10 23.09 4.31
C ARG A 17 -8.12 22.10 3.75
N MET A 18 -9.36 22.56 3.53
CA MET A 18 -10.43 21.73 2.98
C MET A 18 -10.14 21.30 1.55
N GLU A 19 -9.63 22.20 0.72
CA GLU A 19 -9.20 21.91 -0.65
C GLU A 19 -8.08 20.86 -0.69
N LYS A 20 -7.03 21.03 0.13
CA LYS A 20 -5.97 20.02 0.27
C LYS A 20 -6.49 18.66 0.73
N LYS A 21 -7.46 18.64 1.65
CA LYS A 21 -8.08 17.39 2.13
C LYS A 21 -8.88 16.70 1.02
N LYS A 22 -9.63 17.47 0.22
CA LYS A 22 -10.38 16.97 -0.94
C LYS A 22 -9.44 16.37 -1.98
N LEU A 23 -8.41 17.09 -2.40
CA LEU A 23 -7.41 16.61 -3.37
C LEU A 23 -6.71 15.34 -2.91
N LYS A 24 -6.36 15.23 -1.62
CA LYS A 24 -5.78 14.00 -1.06
C LYS A 24 -6.76 12.82 -1.09
N LYS A 25 -8.04 13.07 -0.85
CA LYS A 25 -9.07 12.03 -0.88
C LYS A 25 -9.27 11.52 -2.31
N GLU A 26 -9.40 12.44 -3.26
CA GLU A 26 -9.55 12.14 -4.69
C GLU A 26 -8.36 11.35 -5.23
N LYS A 27 -7.12 11.76 -4.91
CA LYS A 27 -5.92 10.99 -5.29
C LYS A 27 -5.90 9.57 -4.72
N ARG A 28 -6.43 9.35 -3.52
CA ARG A 28 -6.55 8.01 -2.93
C ARG A 28 -7.64 7.18 -3.60
N GLU A 29 -8.73 7.82 -4.00
CA GLU A 29 -9.85 7.16 -4.68
C GLU A 29 -9.46 6.75 -6.10
N ASN A 30 -8.76 7.62 -6.83
CA ASN A 30 -8.23 7.29 -8.16
C ASN A 30 -7.29 6.09 -8.09
N ARG A 31 -6.36 6.06 -7.12
CA ARG A 31 -5.49 4.88 -6.91
C ARG A 31 -6.28 3.60 -6.66
N LYS A 32 -7.35 3.66 -5.86
CA LYS A 32 -8.20 2.49 -5.60
C LYS A 32 -9.00 2.06 -6.83
N ASN A 33 -9.41 3.00 -7.66
CA ASN A 33 -10.11 2.70 -8.92
C ASN A 33 -9.13 2.11 -9.95
N ASP A 34 -7.90 2.61 -10.01
CA ASP A 34 -6.82 2.05 -10.83
C ASP A 34 -6.47 0.63 -10.36
N GLU A 35 -6.37 0.39 -9.05
CA GLU A 35 -6.16 -0.95 -8.47
C GLU A 35 -7.31 -1.91 -8.76
N LYS A 36 -8.56 -1.42 -8.81
CA LYS A 36 -9.73 -2.24 -9.18
C LYS A 36 -9.88 -2.48 -10.68
N SER A 37 -9.32 -1.61 -11.52
CA SER A 37 -9.33 -1.79 -12.99
C SER A 37 -8.01 -2.37 -13.53
N GLY A 38 -7.06 -2.66 -12.65
CA GLY A 38 -5.80 -3.31 -12.99
C GLY A 38 -6.04 -4.75 -13.42
N VAL A 39 -5.33 -5.18 -14.46
CA VAL A 39 -5.28 -6.59 -14.86
C VAL A 39 -4.79 -7.41 -13.66
N GLU A 40 -5.54 -8.43 -13.27
CA GLU A 40 -5.10 -9.37 -12.24
C GLU A 40 -3.80 -10.03 -12.69
N ILE A 41 -2.72 -9.80 -11.94
CA ILE A 41 -1.43 -10.42 -12.22
C ILE A 41 -1.52 -11.88 -11.80
N ASP A 42 -1.49 -12.77 -12.78
CA ASP A 42 -1.36 -14.20 -12.53
C ASP A 42 0.05 -14.53 -12.04
N TRP A 43 0.22 -14.53 -10.73
CA TRP A 43 1.47 -14.92 -10.08
C TRP A 43 1.80 -16.40 -10.27
N SER A 44 0.84 -17.25 -10.66
CA SER A 44 1.08 -18.66 -10.94
C SER A 44 1.76 -18.89 -12.30
N SER A 45 1.58 -17.94 -13.23
CA SER A 45 2.27 -17.92 -14.53
C SER A 45 3.64 -17.24 -14.48
N ALA A 46 4.03 -16.66 -13.35
CA ALA A 46 5.32 -15.99 -13.20
C ALA A 46 6.48 -16.98 -13.44
N PRO A 47 7.52 -16.61 -14.20
CA PRO A 47 8.63 -17.51 -14.49
C PRO A 47 9.39 -17.87 -13.22
N GLU A 48 9.76 -19.15 -13.11
CA GLU A 48 10.58 -19.62 -12.00
C GLU A 48 11.98 -19.01 -12.06
N ASN A 49 12.40 -18.38 -10.96
CA ASN A 49 13.75 -17.86 -10.84
C ASN A 49 14.74 -19.02 -10.62
N LYS A 50 15.51 -19.35 -11.65
CA LYS A 50 16.54 -20.41 -11.66
C LYS A 50 17.94 -19.92 -11.29
N THR A 51 18.10 -18.75 -10.65
CA THR A 51 19.42 -18.23 -10.29
C THR A 51 20.08 -18.94 -9.10
N LEU A 52 19.37 -19.83 -8.41
CA LEU A 52 19.90 -20.56 -7.26
C LEU A 52 20.54 -21.88 -7.70
N SER A 53 21.69 -22.17 -7.11
CA SER A 53 22.34 -23.48 -7.23
C SER A 53 21.54 -24.57 -6.49
N SER A 54 21.76 -25.84 -6.84
CA SER A 54 21.07 -26.98 -6.22
C SER A 54 21.16 -26.99 -4.69
N ASN A 55 22.33 -26.65 -4.15
CA ASN A 55 22.58 -26.60 -2.71
C ASN A 55 21.76 -25.49 -2.01
N GLU A 56 21.58 -24.35 -2.67
CA GLU A 56 20.81 -23.22 -2.14
C GLU A 56 19.29 -23.48 -2.20
N LEU A 57 18.83 -24.24 -3.20
CA LEU A 57 17.43 -24.68 -3.28
C LEU A 57 17.07 -25.65 -2.15
N GLU A 58 17.94 -26.61 -1.86
CA GLU A 58 17.72 -27.57 -0.76
C GLU A 58 17.71 -26.89 0.61
N SER A 59 18.64 -25.96 0.85
CA SER A 59 18.68 -25.23 2.13
C SER A 59 17.43 -24.36 2.33
N ARG A 60 16.93 -23.69 1.27
CA ARG A 60 15.65 -22.96 1.33
C ARG A 60 14.44 -23.86 1.58
N LYS A 61 14.39 -25.05 0.98
CA LYS A 61 13.31 -26.02 1.22
C LYS A 61 13.28 -26.46 2.68
N LYS A 62 14.43 -26.86 3.23
CA LYS A 62 14.58 -27.24 4.65
C LYS A 62 14.19 -26.11 5.60
N GLN A 63 14.57 -24.86 5.30
CA GLN A 63 14.18 -23.69 6.11
C GLN A 63 12.67 -23.44 6.10
N LYS A 64 11.99 -23.62 4.96
CA LYS A 64 10.53 -23.48 4.87
C LYS A 64 9.80 -24.54 5.70
N GLU A 65 10.22 -25.79 5.62
CA GLU A 65 9.65 -26.91 6.39
C GLU A 65 9.80 -26.71 7.90
N ASN A 66 10.98 -26.25 8.35
CA ASN A 66 11.21 -25.97 9.77
C ASN A 66 10.34 -24.83 10.29
N ASN A 67 10.09 -23.80 9.47
CA ASN A 67 9.25 -22.66 9.86
C ASN A 67 7.75 -23.01 9.85
N SER A 68 7.28 -23.87 8.96
CA SER A 68 5.89 -24.34 8.98
C SER A 68 5.60 -25.19 10.22
N ASN A 69 6.53 -26.06 10.60
CA ASN A 69 6.37 -26.94 11.76
C ASN A 69 6.46 -26.20 13.11
N LYS A 70 7.10 -25.02 13.13
CA LYS A 70 7.21 -24.17 14.33
C LYS A 70 5.94 -23.34 14.61
N ASN A 71 5.11 -23.13 13.60
CA ASN A 71 3.89 -22.33 13.69
C ASN A 71 2.60 -23.18 13.81
N GLN A 72 2.75 -24.51 13.90
CA GLN A 72 1.69 -25.45 14.30
C GLN A 72 1.78 -25.71 15.81
#